data_AF-A0A852HGE9-F1
#
_entry.id   AF-A0A852HGE9-F1
#
_cell.length_a   1.000
_cell.length_b   1.000
_cell.length_c   1.000
_cell.angle_alpha   90.00
_cell.angle_beta   90.00
_cell.angle_gamma   90.00
#
_symmetry.space_group_name_H-M   'P 1'
#
loop_
_entity.id
_entity.type
_entity.pdbx_description
1 polymer ?
#
loop_
_entity_poly.entity_id
_entity_poly.type
_entity_poly.pdbx_seq_one_letter_code
_entity_poly.pdbx_strand_id
1 'polypeptide(L)'
;RPKMAEYVEVLRRALKHIGGHGGARGAILQLLRVSDLKTGNLIGIDKYGNKYYEDKRNFFGRHRWVVYTEEMNGKNTFWDVDGSMVPPEW
;
A
#
# COMPACT_ATOMS: atom_id res chain seq x y z
N ARG A 1 -7.57 -31.76 4.67
CA ARG A 1 -8.00 -31.45 3.28
C ARG A 1 -8.70 -30.10 3.32
N PRO A 2 -8.10 -29.01 2.82
CA PRO A 2 -8.81 -27.74 2.75
C PRO A 2 -10.01 -27.93 1.82
N LYS A 3 -11.22 -27.65 2.34
CA LYS A 3 -12.49 -27.82 1.64
C LYS A 3 -12.62 -26.65 0.66
N MET A 4 -13.11 -26.89 -0.56
CA MET A 4 -13.33 -25.90 -1.64
C MET A 4 -13.74 -24.47 -1.21
N ALA A 5 -14.49 -24.33 -0.11
CA ALA A 5 -14.84 -23.06 0.51
C ALA A 5 -13.65 -22.15 0.86
N GLU A 6 -12.51 -22.72 1.28
CA GLU A 6 -11.32 -21.95 1.65
C GLU A 6 -10.68 -21.28 0.43
N TYR A 7 -10.63 -21.97 -0.71
CA TYR A 7 -10.15 -21.41 -1.97
C TYR A 7 -11.02 -20.27 -2.49
N VAL A 8 -12.35 -20.41 -2.36
CA VAL A 8 -13.30 -19.35 -2.74
C VAL A 8 -13.08 -18.11 -1.87
N GLU A 9 -12.79 -18.28 -0.59
CA GLU A 9 -12.53 -17.17 0.31
C GLU A 9 -11.20 -16.46 0.00
N VAL A 10 -10.14 -17.22 -0.30
CA VAL A 10 -8.86 -16.67 -0.76
C VAL A 10 -9.05 -15.88 -2.05
N LEU A 11 -9.80 -16.41 -3.03
CA LEU A 11 -10.09 -15.72 -4.28
C LEU A 11 -10.90 -14.43 -4.05
N ARG A 12 -11.93 -14.48 -3.19
CA ARG A 12 -12.73 -13.31 -2.82
C ARG A 12 -11.86 -12.22 -2.17
N ARG A 13 -10.92 -12.61 -1.31
CA ARG A 13 -9.95 -11.67 -0.71
C ARG A 13 -9.08 -11.05 -1.80
N ALA A 14 -8.48 -11.84 -2.68
CA ALA A 14 -7.65 -11.34 -3.78
C ALA A 14 -8.39 -10.33 -4.66
N LEU A 15 -9.63 -10.63 -5.06
CA LEU A 15 -10.48 -9.71 -5.83
C LEU A 15 -10.78 -8.41 -5.06
N LYS A 16 -11.00 -8.49 -3.75
CA LYS A 16 -11.19 -7.31 -2.90
C LYS A 16 -9.94 -6.43 -2.85
N HIS A 17 -8.74 -7.02 -2.79
CA HIS A 17 -7.48 -6.27 -2.86
C HIS A 17 -7.34 -5.56 -4.20
N ILE A 18 -7.63 -6.23 -5.32
CA ILE A 18 -7.58 -5.61 -6.67
C ILE A 18 -8.55 -4.44 -6.78
N GLY A 19 -9.79 -4.59 -6.29
CA GLY A 19 -10.77 -3.50 -6.27
C GLY A 19 -10.36 -2.34 -5.35
N GLY A 20 -9.78 -2.66 -4.18
CA GLY A 20 -9.34 -1.66 -3.20
C GLY A 20 -8.23 -0.74 -3.68
N HIS A 21 -7.44 -1.15 -4.67
CA HIS A 21 -6.39 -0.34 -5.27
C HIS A 21 -6.83 0.43 -6.54
N GLY A 22 -8.13 0.51 -6.83
CA GLY A 22 -8.62 1.21 -8.03
C GLY A 22 -8.46 0.40 -9.32
N GLY A 23 -8.51 -0.94 -9.21
CA GLY A 23 -8.44 -1.87 -10.33
C GLY A 23 -7.05 -2.45 -10.58
N ALA A 24 -6.94 -3.23 -11.65
CA ALA A 24 -5.73 -4.02 -11.95
C ALA A 24 -4.47 -3.15 -12.08
N ARG A 25 -4.57 -1.96 -12.71
CA ARG A 25 -3.44 -1.05 -12.86
C ARG A 25 -2.92 -0.55 -11.51
N GLY A 26 -3.81 -0.12 -10.63
CA GLY A 26 -3.41 0.35 -9.30
C GLY A 26 -2.87 -0.78 -8.43
N ALA A 27 -3.42 -1.99 -8.53
CA ALA A 27 -2.87 -3.16 -7.87
C ALA A 27 -1.45 -3.51 -8.38
N ILE A 28 -1.20 -3.45 -9.70
CA ILE A 28 0.13 -3.66 -10.27
C ILE A 28 1.11 -2.59 -9.79
N LEU A 29 0.72 -1.32 -9.81
CA LEU A 29 1.57 -0.23 -9.32
C LEU A 29 1.89 -0.36 -7.83
N GLN A 30 0.90 -0.74 -7.02
CA GLN A 30 1.11 -1.03 -5.61
C GLN A 30 2.13 -2.17 -5.44
N LEU A 31 1.96 -3.25 -6.18
CA LEU A 31 2.88 -4.40 -6.13
C LEU A 31 4.31 -4.00 -6.54
N LEU A 32 4.47 -3.16 -7.57
CA LEU A 32 5.79 -2.76 -8.04
C LEU A 32 6.48 -1.73 -7.12
N ARG A 33 5.74 -0.78 -6.53
CA ARG A 33 6.33 0.27 -5.68
C ARG A 33 6.46 -0.14 -4.21
N VAL A 34 5.50 -0.92 -3.69
CA VAL A 34 5.41 -1.27 -2.26
C VAL A 34 5.79 -2.74 -2.01
N SER A 35 5.96 -3.54 -3.06
CA SER A 35 6.24 -4.98 -2.98
C SER A 35 5.17 -5.80 -2.24
N ASP A 36 4.00 -5.21 -1.94
CA ASP A 36 2.91 -5.87 -1.22
C ASP A 36 1.54 -5.29 -1.63
N LEU A 37 0.53 -6.15 -1.71
CA LEU A 37 -0.85 -5.82 -2.07
C LEU A 37 -1.72 -5.56 -0.83
N LYS A 38 -1.19 -4.78 0.12
CA LYS A 38 -1.90 -4.45 1.35
C LYS A 38 -2.93 -3.36 1.11
N THR A 39 -4.10 -3.56 1.69
CA THR A 39 -5.12 -2.51 1.82
C THR A 39 -5.18 -2.06 3.27
N GLY A 40 -5.43 -0.76 3.50
CA GLY A 40 -5.48 -0.17 4.83
C GLY A 40 -6.23 1.14 4.82
N ASN A 41 -6.48 1.68 6.01
CA ASN A 41 -7.12 2.97 6.16
C ASN A 41 -6.08 4.07 5.94
N LEU A 42 -6.42 5.08 5.13
CA LEU A 42 -5.59 6.27 4.98
C LEU A 42 -5.65 7.09 6.28
N ILE A 43 -4.52 7.21 6.96
CA ILE A 43 -4.39 7.98 8.21
C ILE A 43 -4.11 9.45 7.92
N GLY A 44 -3.31 9.72 6.89
CA GLY A 44 -3.10 11.08 6.42
C GLY A 44 -2.11 11.17 5.28
N ILE A 45 -1.87 12.43 4.89
CA ILE A 45 -1.01 12.80 3.78
C ILE A 45 -0.09 13.90 4.31
N ASP A 46 1.21 13.75 4.09
CA ASP A 46 2.17 14.80 4.46
C ASP A 46 2.17 15.98 3.48
N LYS A 47 2.99 16.98 3.78
CA LYS A 47 3.18 18.17 2.93
C LYS A 47 3.78 17.87 1.54
N TYR A 48 4.41 16.70 1.37
CA TYR A 48 5.05 16.27 0.13
C TYR A 48 4.15 15.37 -0.74
N GLY A 49 3.01 14.92 -0.18
CA GLY A 49 2.08 14.01 -0.86
C GLY A 49 2.31 12.53 -0.55
N ASN A 50 3.21 12.19 0.38
CA ASN A 50 3.35 10.82 0.88
C ASN A 50 2.08 10.43 1.66
N LYS A 51 1.54 9.26 1.38
CA LYS A 51 0.29 8.77 1.98
C LYS A 51 0.58 7.70 3.01
N TYR A 52 0.07 7.87 4.23
CA TYR A 52 0.30 6.98 5.36
C TYR A 52 -0.92 6.13 5.62
N TYR A 53 -0.73 4.82 5.69
CA TYR A 53 -1.80 3.85 5.86
C TYR A 53 -1.60 3.03 7.13
N GLU A 54 -2.70 2.68 7.79
CA GLU A 54 -2.71 1.77 8.93
C GLU A 54 -3.73 0.64 8.73
N ASP A 55 -3.33 -0.58 9.09
CA ASP A 55 -4.23 -1.71 9.32
C ASP A 55 -3.76 -2.53 10.54
N LYS A 56 -4.50 -2.40 11.65
CA LYS A 56 -4.23 -3.09 12.92
C LYS A 56 -4.47 -4.60 12.87
N ARG A 57 -5.04 -5.13 11.78
CA ARG A 57 -5.16 -6.57 11.54
C ARG A 57 -3.82 -7.20 11.17
N ASN A 58 -2.89 -6.40 10.64
CA ASN A 58 -1.53 -6.85 10.37
C ASN A 58 -0.71 -6.88 11.67
N PHE A 59 0.28 -7.76 11.71
CA PHE A 59 1.19 -7.86 12.84
C PHE A 59 2.04 -6.59 13.02
N PHE A 60 2.56 -6.41 14.24
CA PHE A 60 3.41 -5.29 14.62
C PHE A 60 4.66 -5.20 13.72
N GLY A 61 4.93 -4.02 13.16
CA GLY A 61 5.96 -3.81 12.12
C GLY A 61 5.45 -3.87 10.67
N ARG A 62 4.26 -4.44 10.41
CA ARG A 62 3.59 -4.36 9.09
C ARG A 62 2.24 -3.65 9.10
N HIS A 63 1.76 -3.27 10.29
CA HIS A 63 0.51 -2.54 10.52
C HIS A 63 0.49 -1.10 10.00
N ARG A 64 1.65 -0.50 9.70
CA ARG A 64 1.78 0.86 9.14
C ARG A 64 2.74 0.83 7.96
N TRP A 65 2.42 1.59 6.93
CA TRP A 65 3.30 1.77 5.77
C TRP A 65 3.02 3.11 5.10
N VAL A 66 4.01 3.56 4.33
CA VAL A 66 3.94 4.77 3.52
C VAL A 66 3.88 4.39 2.04
N VAL A 67 3.08 5.11 1.28
CA VAL A 67 3.13 5.13 -0.18
C VAL A 67 3.71 6.47 -0.58
N TYR A 68 4.94 6.45 -1.10
CA TYR A 68 5.68 7.65 -1.46
C TYR A 68 5.02 8.40 -2.62
N THR A 69 5.18 9.72 -2.59
CA THR A 69 4.81 10.60 -3.70
C THR A 69 5.59 10.24 -4.98
N GLU A 70 5.03 10.62 -6.13
CA GLU A 70 5.67 10.43 -7.44
C GLU A 70 6.71 11.53 -7.73
N GLU A 71 6.59 12.67 -7.07
CA GLU A 71 7.53 13.78 -7.18
C GLU A 71 7.71 14.45 -5.81
N MET A 72 8.96 14.70 -5.44
CA MET A 72 9.32 15.42 -4.23
C MET A 72 10.41 16.45 -4.53
N ASN A 73 10.15 17.72 -4.17
CA ASN A 73 11.09 18.83 -4.37
C ASN A 73 11.62 18.96 -5.81
N GLY A 74 10.77 18.72 -6.82
CA GLY A 74 11.15 18.78 -8.24
C GLY A 74 11.97 17.58 -8.74
N LYS A 75 12.13 16.52 -7.93
CA LYS A 75 12.72 15.25 -8.36
C LYS A 75 11.64 14.21 -8.56
N ASN A 76 11.73 13.46 -9.66
CA ASN A 76 10.90 12.30 -9.89
C ASN A 76 11.29 11.18 -8.93
N THR A 77 10.39 10.84 -8.02
CA THR A 77 10.54 9.79 -7.00
C THR A 77 9.58 8.62 -7.25
N PHE A 78 9.14 8.45 -8.49
CA PHE A 78 8.24 7.37 -8.86
C PHE A 78 8.88 5.99 -8.58
N TRP A 79 10.15 5.81 -8.95
CA TRP A 79 10.94 4.60 -8.68
C TRP A 79 12.04 4.81 -7.64
N ASP A 80 12.61 6.01 -7.58
CA ASP A 80 13.70 6.36 -6.66
C ASP A 80 13.14 6.80 -5.31
N VAL A 81 12.54 5.85 -4.60
CA VAL A 81 12.00 6.06 -3.25
C VAL A 81 13.09 5.91 -2.19
N ASP A 82 13.08 6.78 -1.18
CA ASP A 82 14.03 6.77 -0.07
C ASP A 82 13.30 6.96 1.26
N GLY A 83 13.77 6.27 2.32
CA GLY A 83 13.26 6.43 3.68
C GLY A 83 13.43 7.83 4.23
N SER A 84 14.43 8.58 3.75
CA SER A 84 14.65 9.99 4.14
C SER A 84 13.58 10.95 3.62
N MET A 85 12.68 10.50 2.73
CA MET A 85 11.58 11.31 2.20
C MET A 85 10.44 11.51 3.20
N VAL A 86 10.40 10.73 4.28
CA VAL A 86 9.41 10.89 5.35
C VAL A 86 9.84 12.08 6.22
N PRO A 87 9.02 13.12 6.38
CA PRO A 87 9.37 14.26 7.21
C PRO A 87 9.27 13.90 8.70
N PRO A 88 9.94 14.65 9.60
CA PRO A 88 10.08 14.29 11.01
C PRO A 88 8.77 14.21 11.81
N GLU A 89 7.70 14.87 11.35
CA GLU A 89 6.38 14.84 11.97
C GLU A 89 5.61 13.53 11.78
N TRP A 90 6.05 12.65 10.87
CA TRP A 90 5.37 11.41 10.49
C TRP A 90 6.07 10.13 10.97
#